data_AF-T4VSI3-F1
#
_entry.id   AF-T4VSI3-F1
#
_cell.length_a   1.000
_cell.length_b   1.000
_cell.length_c   1.000
_cell.angle_alpha   90.00
_cell.angle_beta   90.00
_cell.angle_gamma   90.00
#
_symmetry.space_group_name_H-M   'P 1'
#
loop_
_entity.id
_entity.type
_entity.pdbx_description
1 polymer ?
#
loop_
_entity_poly.entity_id
_entity_poly.type
_entity_poly.pdbx_seq_one_letter_code
_entity_poly.pdbx_strand_id
1 'polypeptide(L)'
;MPKIDINLLNEEVPTTRKSTIVNEVNETKPSLSIYDIVKKEKKKSKEQVGVTLDKDIVDKLKTVVIDSNITMSKLFENLLTPLLEDVEISKKNVDIYNNKNKLKGRRKSE
;
A
#
# COMPACT_ATOMS: atom_id res chain seq x y z
N MET A 1 -47.83 29.69 15.98
CA MET A 1 -47.28 28.91 14.85
C MET A 1 -47.36 29.76 13.60
N PRO A 2 -46.25 29.99 12.87
CA PRO A 2 -46.32 30.63 11.56
C PRO A 2 -46.97 29.65 10.57
N LYS A 3 -47.89 30.14 9.74
CA LYS A 3 -48.51 29.35 8.65
C LYS A 3 -47.63 29.49 7.41
N ILE A 4 -47.28 28.37 6.79
CA ILE A 4 -46.49 28.33 5.55
C ILE A 4 -47.43 28.72 4.40
N ASP A 5 -47.03 29.71 3.61
CA ASP A 5 -47.78 30.18 2.44
C ASP A 5 -47.67 29.17 1.30
N ILE A 6 -48.81 28.57 0.94
CA ILE A 6 -48.91 27.46 -0.03
C ILE A 6 -48.61 27.93 -1.47
N ASN A 7 -48.57 29.24 -1.70
CA ASN A 7 -48.30 29.83 -3.02
C ASN A 7 -46.82 29.80 -3.44
N LEU A 8 -45.88 29.41 -2.57
CA LEU A 8 -44.46 29.23 -2.96
C LEU A 8 -44.17 27.90 -3.68
N LEU A 9 -45.16 27.00 -3.82
CA LEU A 9 -44.98 25.69 -4.44
C LEU A 9 -45.22 25.67 -5.96
N ASN A 10 -45.58 26.80 -6.57
CA ASN A 10 -45.95 26.90 -7.98
C ASN A 10 -45.10 27.91 -8.76
N GLU A 11 -43.77 27.88 -8.59
CA GLU A 11 -42.87 28.54 -9.54
C GLU A 11 -42.37 27.52 -10.58
N GLU A 12 -42.58 27.90 -11.84
CA GLU A 12 -42.49 27.09 -13.04
C GLU A 12 -41.09 26.49 -13.26
N VAL A 13 -41.04 25.23 -13.71
CA VAL A 13 -39.80 24.53 -14.05
C VAL A 13 -39.12 25.22 -15.23
N PRO A 14 -37.85 25.67 -15.13
CA PRO A 14 -37.19 26.36 -16.22
C PRO A 14 -36.81 25.36 -17.31
N THR A 15 -37.49 25.40 -18.46
CA THR A 15 -37.11 24.62 -19.65
C THR A 15 -35.88 25.24 -20.30
N THR A 16 -34.71 24.63 -20.12
CA THR A 16 -33.47 25.04 -20.79
C THR A 16 -33.44 24.50 -22.22
N ARG A 17 -33.51 25.38 -23.23
CA ARG A 17 -33.23 25.05 -24.63
C ARG A 17 -31.75 24.67 -24.78
N LYS A 18 -31.44 23.50 -25.35
CA LYS A 18 -30.07 23.03 -25.58
C LYS A 18 -29.40 23.88 -26.68
N SER A 19 -28.64 24.91 -26.31
CA SER A 19 -27.65 25.53 -27.19
C SER A 19 -26.29 24.88 -26.92
N THR A 20 -25.73 24.25 -27.95
CA THR A 20 -24.39 23.66 -27.90
C THR A 20 -23.36 24.78 -27.83
N ILE A 21 -22.75 24.98 -26.67
CA ILE A 21 -21.62 25.90 -26.50
C ILE A 21 -20.39 25.21 -27.10
N VAL A 22 -19.91 25.72 -28.23
CA VAL A 22 -18.60 25.32 -28.79
C VAL A 22 -17.53 26.02 -27.96
N ASN A 23 -16.93 25.29 -27.02
CA ASN A 23 -15.76 25.78 -26.29
C ASN A 23 -14.53 25.62 -27.18
N GLU A 24 -14.02 26.74 -27.69
CA GLU A 24 -12.66 26.82 -28.25
C GLU A 24 -11.66 26.40 -27.17
N VAL A 25 -10.87 25.37 -27.47
CA VAL A 25 -9.83 24.84 -26.59
C VAL A 25 -8.65 25.81 -26.62
N ASN A 26 -8.65 26.79 -25.72
CA ASN A 26 -7.44 27.52 -25.39
C ASN A 26 -6.53 26.60 -24.55
N GLU A 27 -5.32 26.38 -25.06
CA GLU A 27 -4.26 25.58 -24.45
C GLU A 27 -4.02 26.02 -23.00
N THR A 28 -4.45 25.17 -22.06
CA THR A 28 -4.31 25.39 -20.63
C THR A 28 -2.87 25.05 -20.23
N LYS A 29 -2.18 26.02 -19.63
CA LYS A 29 -0.88 25.85 -18.96
C LYS A 29 -0.90 24.58 -18.09
N PRO A 30 0.22 23.82 -18.01
CA PRO A 30 0.25 22.59 -17.23
C PRO A 30 -0.06 22.92 -15.77
N SER A 31 -1.23 22.51 -15.30
CA SER A 31 -1.59 22.61 -13.89
C SER A 31 -0.69 21.66 -13.12
N LEU A 32 0.35 22.19 -12.47
CA LEU A 32 1.16 21.45 -11.50
C LEU A 32 0.20 20.92 -10.43
N SER A 33 0.00 19.60 -10.42
CA SER A 33 -0.84 18.96 -9.42
C SER A 33 -0.08 18.95 -8.10
N ILE A 34 -0.74 19.21 -6.97
CA ILE A 34 -0.10 19.12 -5.64
C ILE A 34 0.53 17.73 -5.43
N TYR A 35 -0.04 16.70 -6.06
CA TYR A 35 0.49 15.33 -6.07
C TYR A 35 1.87 15.20 -6.74
N ASP A 36 2.24 16.10 -7.65
CA ASP A 36 3.54 16.12 -8.33
C ASP A 36 4.64 16.73 -7.44
N ILE A 37 4.27 17.58 -6.48
CA ILE A 37 5.16 18.23 -5.52
C ILE A 37 5.49 17.27 -4.36
N VAL A 38 4.55 16.39 -3.99
CA VAL A 38 4.77 15.38 -2.94
C VAL A 38 5.58 14.23 -3.52
N LYS A 39 6.91 14.41 -3.54
CA LYS A 39 7.87 13.35 -3.86
C LYS A 39 7.72 12.23 -2.82
N LYS A 40 6.84 11.26 -3.09
CA LYS A 40 6.63 10.10 -2.21
C LYS A 40 7.97 9.42 -2.00
N GLU A 41 8.45 9.39 -0.77
CA GLU A 41 9.66 8.66 -0.41
C GLU A 41 9.50 7.21 -0.88
N LYS A 42 10.51 6.71 -1.59
CA LYS A 42 10.48 5.34 -2.12
C LYS A 42 10.44 4.39 -0.92
N LYS A 43 9.34 3.66 -0.77
CA LYS A 43 9.19 2.63 0.27
C LYS A 43 10.35 1.64 0.14
N LYS A 44 11.02 1.35 1.26
CA LYS A 44 12.05 0.30 1.33
C LYS A 44 11.43 -1.03 0.88
N SER A 45 12.14 -1.77 0.02
CA SER A 45 11.71 -3.09 -0.41
C SER A 45 11.68 -4.03 0.79
N LYS A 46 10.57 -4.76 0.97
CA LYS A 46 10.44 -5.83 1.97
C LYS A 46 10.34 -7.16 1.24
N GLU A 47 11.12 -8.13 1.66
CA GLU A 47 11.07 -9.49 1.13
C GLU A 47 10.37 -10.41 2.14
N GLN A 48 9.51 -11.31 1.64
CA GLN A 48 8.85 -12.31 2.48
C GLN A 48 9.71 -13.57 2.54
N VAL A 49 10.01 -14.01 3.75
CA VAL A 49 10.73 -15.27 4.00
C VAL A 49 9.81 -16.22 4.75
N GLY A 50 9.62 -17.43 4.20
CA GLY A 50 8.92 -18.52 4.86
C GLY A 50 9.91 -19.37 5.67
N VAL A 51 9.60 -19.62 6.94
CA VAL A 51 10.45 -20.42 7.85
C VAL A 51 9.61 -21.53 8.46
N THR A 52 10.18 -22.71 8.59
CA THR A 52 9.58 -23.83 9.32
C THR A 52 10.26 -23.94 10.68
N LEU A 53 9.45 -23.90 11.75
CA LEU A 53 9.89 -23.97 13.14
C LEU A 53 9.01 -24.98 13.89
N ASP A 54 9.52 -25.52 14.99
CA ASP A 54 8.74 -26.39 15.87
C ASP A 54 7.56 -25.64 16.49
N LYS A 55 6.44 -26.36 16.67
CA LYS A 55 5.19 -25.78 17.17
C LYS A 55 5.36 -25.06 18.50
N ASP A 56 6.10 -25.66 19.43
CA ASP A 56 6.32 -25.11 20.76
C ASP A 56 7.07 -23.77 20.71
N ILE A 57 8.00 -23.62 19.77
CA ILE A 57 8.73 -22.37 19.54
C ILE A 57 7.77 -21.32 18.98
N VAL A 58 6.96 -21.70 17.98
CA VAL A 58 5.98 -20.81 17.36
C VAL A 58 4.98 -20.29 18.39
N ASP A 59 4.49 -21.15 19.28
CA ASP A 59 3.52 -20.76 20.30
C ASP A 59 4.14 -19.83 21.36
N LYS A 60 5.40 -20.06 21.77
CA LYS A 60 6.14 -19.11 22.61
C LYS A 60 6.32 -17.75 21.94
N LEU A 61 6.68 -17.73 20.65
CA LEU A 61 6.81 -16.49 19.90
C LEU A 61 5.48 -15.73 19.81
N LYS A 62 4.36 -16.42 19.62
CA LYS A 62 3.02 -15.78 19.62
C LYS A 62 2.74 -15.10 20.97
N THR A 63 3.05 -15.75 22.09
CA THR A 63 2.90 -15.15 23.42
C THR A 63 3.69 -13.85 23.54
N VAL A 64 4.98 -13.88 23.19
CA VAL A 64 5.85 -12.69 23.26
C VAL A 64 5.34 -11.54 22.39
N VAL A 65 4.86 -11.86 21.18
CA VAL A 65 4.31 -10.87 20.23
C VAL A 65 3.08 -10.17 20.83
N ILE A 66 2.19 -10.91 21.49
CA ILE A 66 1.02 -10.36 22.17
C ILE A 66 1.43 -9.53 23.38
N ASP A 67 2.29 -10.06 24.25
CA ASP A 67 2.75 -9.38 25.47
C ASP A 67 3.45 -8.05 25.16
N SER A 68 4.22 -8.03 24.07
CA SER A 68 5.00 -6.85 23.65
C SER A 68 4.22 -5.91 22.74
N ASN A 69 2.99 -6.24 22.35
CA ASN A 69 2.16 -5.49 21.40
C ASN A 69 2.90 -5.11 20.10
N ILE A 70 3.66 -6.05 19.54
CA ILE A 70 4.36 -5.89 18.26
C ILE A 70 3.86 -6.91 17.26
N THR A 71 4.30 -6.81 16.00
CA THR A 71 4.04 -7.85 15.00
C THR A 71 5.14 -8.90 15.02
N MET A 72 4.81 -10.13 14.62
CA MET A 72 5.79 -11.20 14.46
C MET A 72 6.98 -10.78 13.57
N SER A 73 6.69 -10.10 12.45
CA SER A 73 7.74 -9.57 11.57
C SER A 73 8.65 -8.56 12.27
N LYS A 74 8.10 -7.71 13.14
CA LYS A 74 8.89 -6.72 13.88
C LYS A 74 9.73 -7.36 14.98
N LEU A 75 9.19 -8.39 15.65
CA LEU A 75 9.96 -9.21 16.59
C LEU A 75 11.18 -9.82 15.89
N PHE A 76 10.99 -10.47 14.75
CA PHE A 76 12.11 -11.05 13.98
C PHE A 76 13.10 -10.00 13.50
N GLU A 77 12.63 -8.85 12.99
CA GLU A 77 13.53 -7.75 12.60
C GLU A 77 14.40 -7.32 13.78
N ASN A 78 13.79 -7.05 14.94
CA ASN A 78 14.54 -6.61 16.13
C ASN A 78 15.53 -7.66 16.64
N LEU A 79 15.23 -8.95 16.50
CA LEU A 79 16.13 -10.04 16.88
C LEU A 79 17.28 -10.21 15.88
N LEU A 80 17.00 -10.06 14.58
CA LEU A 80 17.98 -10.30 13.51
C LEU A 80 18.88 -9.09 13.24
N THR A 81 18.39 -7.85 13.43
CA THR A 81 19.20 -6.64 13.21
C THR A 81 20.53 -6.66 13.96
N PRO A 82 20.60 -6.89 15.29
CA PRO A 82 21.89 -6.92 15.99
C PRO A 82 22.75 -8.12 15.58
N LEU A 83 22.15 -9.24 15.17
CA LEU A 83 22.90 -10.43 14.72
C LEU A 83 23.54 -10.24 13.34
N LEU A 84 23.00 -9.33 12.52
CA LEU A 84 23.42 -9.11 11.15
C LEU A 84 24.11 -7.75 10.96
N GLU A 85 24.32 -6.99 12.03
CA GLU A 85 24.87 -5.63 11.98
C GLU A 85 26.22 -5.58 11.27
N ASP A 86 27.10 -6.54 11.57
CA ASP A 86 28.46 -6.63 11.00
C ASP A 86 28.54 -7.51 9.73
N VAL A 87 27.42 -8.00 9.21
CA VAL A 87 27.42 -8.93 8.07
C VAL A 87 27.32 -8.16 6.76
N GLU A 88 28.42 -8.11 6.01
CA GLU A 88 28.41 -7.54 4.67
C GLU A 88 27.65 -8.43 3.66
N ILE A 89 26.80 -7.79 2.85
CA ILE A 89 26.02 -8.50 1.82
C ILE A 89 26.94 -8.90 0.66
N SER A 90 27.29 -10.18 0.60
CA SER A 90 27.98 -10.76 -0.56
C SER A 90 26.99 -11.03 -1.71
N LYS A 91 27.02 -10.17 -2.73
CA LYS A 91 26.18 -10.31 -3.94
C LYS A 91 26.31 -11.69 -4.59
N LYS A 92 27.53 -12.25 -4.64
CA LYS A 92 27.79 -13.59 -5.18
C LYS A 92 27.01 -14.67 -4.41
N ASN A 93 26.97 -14.59 -3.09
CA ASN A 93 26.27 -15.58 -2.26
C ASN A 93 24.75 -15.46 -2.40
N VAL A 94 24.24 -14.24 -2.48
CA VAL A 94 22.81 -13.97 -2.73
C VAL A 94 22.40 -14.54 -4.09
N ASP A 95 23.21 -14.33 -5.14
CA ASP A 95 22.94 -14.87 -6.48
C ASP A 95 22.95 -16.40 -6.48
N ILE A 96 23.90 -17.03 -5.78
CA ILE A 96 23.96 -18.50 -5.64
C ILE A 96 22.70 -19.01 -4.94
N TYR A 97 22.29 -18.39 -3.83
CA TYR A 97 21.09 -18.78 -3.09
C TYR A 97 19.83 -18.67 -3.94
N ASN A 98 19.66 -17.52 -4.62
CA ASN A 98 18.51 -17.28 -5.48
C ASN A 98 18.47 -18.28 -6.64
N ASN A 99 19.61 -18.54 -7.29
CA ASN A 99 19.67 -19.52 -8.39
C ASN A 99 19.36 -20.95 -7.94
N LYS A 100 19.83 -21.36 -6.75
CA LYS A 100 19.48 -22.69 -6.18
C LYS A 100 18.00 -22.84 -5.87
N ASN A 101 17.33 -21.76 -5.48
CA ASN A 101 15.92 -21.80 -5.05
C ASN A 101 14.91 -21.38 -6.14
N LYS A 102 15.36 -20.82 -7.28
CA LYS A 102 14.52 -20.47 -8.45
C LYS A 102 13.64 -21.62 -8.96
N LEU A 103 14.09 -22.88 -8.80
CA LEU A 103 13.39 -24.05 -9.31
C LEU A 103 12.37 -24.66 -8.34
N LYS A 104 12.40 -24.30 -7.05
CA LYS A 104 11.50 -24.91 -6.03
C LYS A 104 10.12 -24.25 -5.94
N GLY A 105 9.95 -23.07 -6.56
CA GLY A 105 8.68 -22.32 -6.56
C GLY A 105 7.81 -22.49 -7.81
N ARG A 106 8.35 -23.05 -8.90
CA ARG A 106 7.54 -23.41 -10.08
C ARG A 106 6.82 -24.73 -9.80
N ARG A 107 5.69 -24.66 -9.09
CA ARG A 107 4.65 -25.67 -9.30
C ARG A 107 4.28 -25.56 -10.77
N LYS A 108 4.61 -26.57 -11.57
CA LYS A 108 3.91 -26.75 -12.84
C LYS A 108 2.44 -26.92 -12.45
N SER A 109 1.62 -25.91 -12.72
CA SER A 109 0.19 -26.13 -12.84
C SER A 109 0.02 -27.00 -14.08
N GLU A 110 -0.14 -28.30 -13.88
CA GLU A 110 -0.81 -29.16 -14.85
C GLU A 110 -2.30 -28.84 -14.85
#